data_AF-A0AAP7CCZ9-F1
#
_entry.id   AF-A0AAP7CCZ9-F1
#
_cell.length_a   1.000
_cell.length_b   1.000
_cell.length_c   1.000
_cell.angle_alpha   90.00
_cell.angle_beta   90.00
_cell.angle_gamma   90.00
#
_symmetry.space_group_name_H-M   'P 1'
#
loop_
_entity.id
_entity.type
_entity.pdbx_description
1 polymer ?
#
loop_
_entity_poly.entity_id
_entity_poly.type
_entity_poly.pdbx_seq_one_letter_code
_entity_poly.pdbx_strand_id
1 'polypeptide(L)' 'MFRFLRNIFNSVVNAGPTPEESLVGFFPDMDAAIEWARGVLAETGTDPEAEYVRAVKDVREANPRLGLAAAAHLVKQLQ' A
#
# COMPACT_ATOMS: atom_id res chain seq x y z
N MET A 1 13.33 33.87 -5.67
CA MET A 1 12.15 33.66 -6.55
C MET A 1 12.39 32.36 -7.30
N PHE A 2 11.88 31.18 -6.95
CA PHE A 2 10.52 30.69 -7.22
C PHE A 2 10.28 29.38 -6.43
N ARG A 3 10.22 29.43 -5.09
CA ARG A 3 9.85 28.27 -4.23
C ARG A 3 8.33 28.12 -4.07
N PHE A 4 7.56 28.89 -4.84
CA PHE A 4 6.11 29.10 -4.62
C PHE A 4 5.21 28.20 -5.47
N LEU A 5 5.76 27.41 -6.41
CA LEU A 5 4.96 26.60 -7.33
C LEU A 5 4.89 25.10 -6.97
N ARG A 6 5.66 24.61 -6.00
CA ARG A 6 5.62 23.18 -5.60
C ARG A 6 4.47 22.85 -4.64
N ASN A 7 3.84 23.85 -4.03
CA ASN A 7 2.78 23.66 -3.03
C ASN A 7 1.35 23.78 -3.58
N ILE A 8 1.16 24.20 -4.83
CA ILE A 8 -0.19 24.36 -5.40
C ILE A 8 -0.64 23.10 -6.16
N PHE A 9 0.30 22.31 -6.69
CA PHE A 9 -0.03 21.09 -7.44
C PHE A 9 -0.22 19.83 -6.59
N ASN A 10 0.06 19.87 -5.29
CA ASN A 10 0.07 18.67 -4.44
C ASN A 10 -1.17 18.49 -3.55
N SER A 11 -2.18 19.37 -3.65
CA SER A 11 -3.25 19.44 -2.63
C SER A 11 -4.68 19.25 -3.16
N VAL A 12 -4.99 19.48 -4.45
CA VAL A 12 -6.41 19.53 -4.88
C VAL A 12 -6.74 18.81 -6.21
N VAL A 13 -5.79 18.23 -6.96
CA VAL A 13 -6.07 17.73 -8.33
C VAL A 13 -5.69 16.25 -8.59
N ASN A 14 -5.29 15.48 -7.56
CA ASN A 14 -4.81 14.09 -7.70
C ASN A 14 -5.43 13.08 -6.71
N ALA A 15 -6.56 13.39 -6.08
CA ALA A 15 -7.13 12.52 -5.07
C ALA A 15 -7.86 11.33 -5.72
N GLY A 16 -7.11 10.35 -6.23
CA GLY A 16 -7.59 8.97 -6.24
C GLY A 16 -7.94 8.54 -4.80
N PRO A 17 -8.67 7.42 -4.62
CA PRO A 17 -9.04 6.95 -3.30
C PRO A 17 -7.79 6.83 -2.42
N THR A 18 -7.92 7.16 -1.13
CA THR A 18 -6.83 6.91 -0.19
C THR A 18 -6.45 5.42 -0.21
N PRO A 19 -5.23 5.05 0.24
CA PRO A 19 -4.86 3.64 0.32
C PRO A 19 -5.90 2.80 1.09
N GLU A 20 -6.48 3.34 2.15
CA GLU A 20 -7.52 2.72 2.96
C GLU A 20 -8.84 2.59 2.19
N GLU A 21 -9.28 3.65 1.51
CA GLU A 21 -10.46 3.60 0.63
C GLU A 21 -10.27 2.60 -0.52
N SER A 22 -9.04 2.41 -1.00
CA SER A 22 -8.70 1.44 -2.04
C SER A 22 -8.75 0.00 -1.56
N LEU A 23 -8.75 -0.24 -0.24
CA LEU A 23 -8.85 -1.57 0.37
C LEU A 23 -10.32 -1.96 0.63
N VAL A 24 -11.23 -0.98 0.67
CA VAL A 24 -12.68 -1.22 0.82
C VAL A 24 -13.18 -2.07 -0.35
N GLY A 25 -13.84 -3.18 -0.02
CA GLY A 25 -14.36 -4.15 -0.99
C GLY A 25 -13.40 -5.29 -1.33
N PHE A 26 -12.13 -5.22 -0.91
CA PHE A 26 -11.21 -6.36 -0.89
C PHE A 26 -11.18 -7.05 0.47
N PHE A 27 -11.27 -6.25 1.54
CA PHE A 27 -11.20 -6.71 2.92
C PHE A 27 -12.37 -6.15 3.74
N PRO A 28 -12.83 -6.87 4.79
CA PRO A 28 -13.89 -6.38 5.67
C PRO A 28 -13.44 -5.18 6.51
N ASP A 29 -12.17 -5.15 6.91
CA ASP A 29 -11.54 -4.09 7.69
C ASP A 29 -10.01 -4.09 7.48
N MET A 30 -9.32 -3.13 8.11
CA MET A 30 -7.87 -2.99 8.01
C MET A 30 -7.11 -4.12 8.71
N ASP A 31 -7.63 -4.66 9.82
CA ASP A 31 -6.96 -5.74 10.57
C ASP A 31 -6.92 -7.01 9.72
N ALA A 32 -8.04 -7.35 9.06
CA ALA A 32 -8.12 -8.45 8.11
C ALA A 32 -7.18 -8.25 6.91
N ALA A 33 -7.02 -7.00 6.44
CA ALA A 33 -6.10 -6.68 5.35
C ALA A 33 -4.62 -6.85 5.78
N ILE A 34 -4.28 -6.44 7.01
CA ILE A 34 -2.95 -6.58 7.61
C ILE A 34 -2.63 -8.07 7.82
N GLU A 35 -3.53 -8.84 8.41
CA GLU A 35 -3.32 -10.26 8.64
C GLU A 35 -3.23 -11.07 7.35
N TRP A 36 -4.02 -10.70 6.34
CA TRP A 36 -3.85 -11.28 5.00
C TRP A 36 -2.47 -10.96 4.40
N ALA A 37 -2.02 -9.70 4.47
CA ALA A 37 -0.71 -9.32 3.95
C ALA A 37 0.44 -10.00 4.70
N ARG A 38 0.31 -10.14 6.03
CA ARG A 38 1.24 -10.93 6.87
C ARG A 38 1.33 -12.38 6.38
N GLY A 39 0.18 -13.00 6.08
CA GLY A 39 0.12 -14.36 5.52
C GLY A 39 0.87 -14.49 4.20
N VAL A 40 0.64 -13.57 3.26
CA VAL A 40 1.34 -13.54 1.97
C VAL A 40 2.85 -13.47 2.14
N LEU A 41 3.33 -12.56 3.00
CA LEU A 41 4.77 -12.40 3.24
C LEU A 41 5.39 -13.60 3.97
N ALA A 42 4.63 -14.23 4.88
CA ALA A 42 5.07 -15.45 5.54
C ALA A 42 5.21 -16.62 4.54
N GLU A 43 4.30 -16.74 3.56
CA GLU A 43 4.37 -17.76 2.51
C GLU A 43 5.57 -17.56 1.57
N THR A 44 5.91 -16.31 1.24
CA THR A 44 7.06 -16.01 0.37
C THR A 44 8.39 -15.95 1.11
N GLY A 45 8.35 -15.89 2.45
CA GLY A 45 9.52 -15.71 3.31
C GLY A 45 10.15 -14.32 3.18
N THR A 46 9.39 -13.33 2.71
CA THR A 46 9.86 -11.97 2.48
C THR A 46 9.71 -11.13 3.75
N ASP A 47 10.81 -10.54 4.21
CA ASP A 47 10.81 -9.64 5.36
C ASP A 47 10.45 -8.20 4.91
N PRO A 48 9.33 -7.60 5.38
CA PRO A 48 8.94 -6.25 4.98
C PRO A 48 9.86 -5.14 5.51
N GLU A 49 10.62 -5.38 6.59
CA GLU A 49 11.58 -4.40 7.12
C GLU A 49 12.84 -4.36 6.25
N ALA A 50 13.37 -5.52 5.87
CA ALA A 50 14.58 -5.64 5.06
C ALA A 50 14.34 -5.51 3.54
N GLU A 51 13.18 -5.97 3.05
CA GLU A 51 12.89 -6.16 1.62
C GLU A 51 11.59 -5.45 1.17
N TYR A 52 11.35 -4.21 1.61
CA TYR A 52 10.12 -3.44 1.33
C TYR A 52 9.61 -3.53 -0.12
N VAL A 53 10.46 -3.31 -1.12
CA VAL A 53 10.04 -3.35 -2.54
C VAL A 53 9.56 -4.73 -2.95
N ARG A 54 10.21 -5.78 -2.45
CA ARG A 54 9.81 -7.17 -2.69
C ARG A 54 8.52 -7.49 -1.97
N ALA A 55 8.36 -7.06 -0.72
CA ALA A 55 7.11 -7.25 0.02
C ALA A 55 5.92 -6.60 -0.71
N VAL A 56 6.08 -5.40 -1.25
CA VAL A 56 5.03 -4.74 -2.05
C VAL A 56 4.75 -5.50 -3.34
N LYS A 57 5.77 -6.08 -3.98
CA LYS A 57 5.61 -6.91 -5.16
C LYS A 57 4.83 -8.18 -4.84
N ASP A 58 5.21 -8.91 -3.81
CA ASP A 58 4.60 -10.17 -3.39
C ASP A 58 3.10 -9.97 -3.04
N VAL A 59 2.78 -8.90 -2.28
CA VAL A 59 1.39 -8.52 -1.99
C VAL A 59 0.56 -8.27 -3.26
N ARG A 60 1.16 -7.62 -4.27
CA ARG A 60 0.47 -7.38 -5.56
C ARG A 60 0.39 -8.62 -6.44
N GLU A 61 1.32 -9.55 -6.33
CA GLU A 61 1.25 -10.82 -7.05
C GLU A 61 0.17 -11.72 -6.45
N ALA A 62 0.00 -11.70 -5.12
CA ALA A 62 -1.08 -12.41 -4.43
C ALA A 62 -2.48 -11.83 -4.75
N ASN A 63 -2.60 -10.51 -4.89
CA ASN A 63 -3.83 -9.87 -5.36
C ASN A 63 -3.53 -8.78 -6.42
N PRO A 64 -3.56 -9.14 -7.72
CA PRO A 64 -3.26 -8.21 -8.81
C PRO A 64 -4.23 -7.05 -8.98
N ARG A 65 -5.41 -7.12 -8.35
CA ARG A 65 -6.41 -6.04 -8.37
C ARG A 65 -6.10 -4.96 -7.34
N LEU A 66 -5.20 -5.21 -6.38
CA LEU A 66 -4.71 -4.19 -5.47
C LEU A 66 -3.81 -3.19 -6.21
N GLY A 67 -4.16 -1.91 -6.06
CA GLY A 67 -3.33 -0.82 -6.54
C GLY A 67 -1.99 -0.75 -5.79
N LEU A 68 -0.99 -0.15 -6.43
CA LEU A 68 0.35 0.02 -5.84
C LEU A 68 0.32 0.78 -4.51
N ALA A 69 -0.50 1.83 -4.42
CA ALA A 69 -0.60 2.64 -3.20
C ALA A 69 -1.18 1.84 -2.02
N ALA A 70 -2.20 1.03 -2.26
CA ALA A 70 -2.82 0.16 -1.26
C ALA A 70 -1.85 -0.92 -0.76
N ALA A 71 -1.17 -1.60 -1.69
CA ALA A 71 -0.17 -2.61 -1.35
C ALA A 71 1.02 -2.01 -0.57
N ALA A 72 1.53 -0.85 -1.00
CA ALA A 72 2.57 -0.12 -0.29
C ALA A 72 2.14 0.29 1.13
N HIS A 73 0.90 0.72 1.29
CA HIS A 73 0.36 1.06 2.60
C HIS A 73 0.28 -0.17 3.51
N LEU A 74 -0.23 -1.31 3.03
CA LEU A 74 -0.30 -2.55 3.80
C LEU A 74 1.08 -2.99 4.31
N VAL A 75 2.09 -2.97 3.43
CA VAL A 75 3.46 -3.36 3.83
C VAL A 75 4.02 -2.43 4.90
N LYS A 76 3.70 -1.13 4.87
CA LYS A 76 4.12 -0.19 5.94
C LYS A 76 3.48 -0.47 7.29
N GLN A 77 2.28 -1.06 7.33
CA GLN A 77 1.63 -1.44 8.60
C GLN A 77 2.27 -2.68 9.23
N LEU A 78 3.14 -3.39 8.50
CA LEU A 78 3.84 -4.59 8.95
C LEU A 78 5.29 -4.33 9.40
N GLN A 79 5.71 -3.06 9.41
CA GLN A 79 7.01 -2.59 9.88
C GLN A 79 6.94 -2.02 11.30
#